data_AF-D4CFQ3-F1
#
_entry.id   AF-D4CFQ3-F1
#
_cell.length_a   1.000
_cell.length_b   1.000
_cell.length_c   1.000
_cell.angle_alpha   90.00
_cell.angle_beta   90.00
_cell.angle_gamma   90.00
#
_symmetry.space_group_name_H-M   'P 1'
#
loop_
_entity.id
_entity.type
_entity.pdbx_description
1 polymer ?
#
loop_
_entity_poly.entity_id
_entity_poly.type
_entity_poly.pdbx_seq_one_letter_code
_entity_poly.pdbx_strand_id
1 'polypeptide(L)'
;MKQWPVILFAIGIIAVTISFILEGKTMPICTAFSYIAGFVVGVIFQTDGTDAGGATTNNLWIIWTVVFICLTLSGTIYDKFLSPSKKTIR
;
A
#
# COMPACT_ATOMS: atom_id res chain seq x y z
N MET A 1 11.24 11.20 7.18
CA MET A 1 11.79 9.91 7.65
C MET A 1 12.42 9.14 6.49
N LYS A 2 13.75 9.16 6.34
CA LYS A 2 14.45 8.56 5.17
C LYS A 2 14.23 7.04 5.01
N GLN A 3 13.87 6.35 6.09
CA GLN A 3 13.73 4.89 6.15
C GLN A 3 12.31 4.39 5.89
N TRP A 4 11.32 5.29 5.96
CA TRP A 4 9.90 4.93 5.83
C TRP A 4 9.51 4.24 4.52
N PRO A 5 10.07 4.64 3.35
CA PRO A 5 9.82 3.96 2.09
C PRO A 5 10.21 2.47 2.12
N VAL A 6 11.31 2.15 2.80
CA VAL A 6 11.86 0.79 2.91
C VAL A 6 10.99 -0.05 3.85
N ILE A 7 10.49 0.54 4.93
CA ILE A 7 9.59 -0.13 5.88
C ILE A 7 8.27 -0.49 5.20
N LEU A 8 7.66 0.44 4.46
CA LEU A 8 6.45 0.17 3.67
C LEU A 8 6.67 -0.92 2.62
N PHE A 9 7.83 -0.91 1.97
CA PHE A 9 8.20 -1.95 0.99
C PHE A 9 8.32 -3.33 1.64
N ALA A 10 9.00 -3.43 2.78
CA ALA A 10 9.12 -4.68 3.53
C ALA A 10 7.75 -5.22 3.98
N ILE A 11 6.86 -4.34 4.47
CA ILE A 11 5.48 -4.70 4.82
C ILE A 11 4.71 -5.20 3.58
N GLY A 12 4.88 -4.53 2.44
CA GLY A 12 4.28 -4.95 1.17
C GLY A 12 4.74 -6.34 0.73
N ILE A 13 6.02 -6.68 0.87
CA ILE A 13 6.54 -8.03 0.59
C ILE A 13 5.88 -9.07 1.49
N ILE A 14 5.76 -8.79 2.80
CA ILE A 14 5.11 -9.69 3.75
C ILE A 14 3.65 -9.90 3.35
N ALA A 15 2.93 -8.82 3.04
CA ALA A 15 1.53 -8.89 2.60
C ALA A 15 1.38 -9.73 1.32
N VAL A 16 2.23 -9.52 0.32
CA VAL A 16 2.25 -10.30 -0.93
C VAL A 16 2.54 -11.79 -0.65
N THR A 17 3.50 -12.08 0.23
CA THR A 17 3.86 -13.46 0.60
C THR A 17 2.68 -14.17 1.25
N ILE A 18 1.96 -13.48 2.15
CA ILE A 18 0.75 -14.00 2.78
C ILE A 18 -0.37 -14.19 1.75
N SER A 19 -0.52 -13.28 0.78
CA SER A 19 -1.50 -13.43 -0.30
C SER A 19 -1.30 -14.69 -1.15
N PHE A 20 -0.06 -15.06 -1.42
CA PHE A 20 0.24 -16.31 -2.14
C PHE A 20 -0.20 -17.56 -1.38
N ILE A 21 -0.07 -17.55 -0.05
CA ILE A 21 -0.57 -18.65 0.81
C ILE A 21 -2.10 -18.70 0.80
N LEU A 22 -2.77 -17.55 0.64
CA LEU A 22 -4.22 -17.42 0.63
C LEU A 22 -4.86 -17.57 -0.75
N GLU A 23 -4.10 -17.98 -1.78
CA GLU A 23 -4.55 -18.16 -3.18
C GLU A 23 -5.21 -16.91 -3.82
N GLY A 24 -5.03 -15.73 -3.21
CA GLY A 24 -5.59 -14.48 -3.69
C GLY A 24 -4.82 -13.98 -4.90
N LYS A 25 -5.40 -14.06 -6.10
CA LYS A 25 -4.72 -13.64 -7.35
C LYS A 25 -4.65 -12.13 -7.50
N THR A 26 -5.60 -11.40 -6.89
CA THR A 26 -5.74 -9.95 -7.08
C THR A 26 -4.97 -9.17 -6.01
N MET A 27 -4.82 -9.77 -4.83
CA MET A 27 -4.19 -9.15 -3.66
C MET A 27 -2.69 -8.76 -3.88
N PRO A 28 -1.84 -9.56 -4.53
CA PRO A 28 -0.45 -9.18 -4.82
C PRO A 28 -0.33 -7.98 -5.75
N ILE A 29 -1.17 -7.94 -6.79
CA ILE A 29 -1.16 -6.87 -7.80
C ILE A 29 -1.61 -5.56 -7.16
N CYS A 30 -2.70 -5.59 -6.38
CA CYS A 30 -3.16 -4.42 -5.64
C CYS A 30 -2.11 -3.89 -4.65
N THR A 31 -1.37 -4.78 -3.97
CA THR A 31 -0.33 -4.39 -3.00
C THR A 31 0.90 -3.76 -3.70
N ALA A 32 1.31 -4.30 -4.85
CA ALA A 32 2.40 -3.70 -5.63
C ALA A 32 1.98 -2.34 -6.21
N PHE A 33 0.75 -2.26 -6.74
CA PHE A 33 0.20 -1.01 -7.29
C PHE A 33 0.00 0.05 -6.21
N SER A 34 -0.45 -0.33 -5.01
CA SER A 34 -0.69 0.59 -3.90
C SER A 34 0.59 1.27 -3.43
N TYR A 35 1.74 0.58 -3.49
CA TYR A 35 3.03 1.17 -3.18
C TYR A 35 3.40 2.29 -4.15
N ILE A 36 3.28 2.04 -5.46
CA ILE A 36 3.60 3.02 -6.52
C ILE A 36 2.60 4.18 -6.48
N ALA A 37 1.31 3.88 -6.44
CA ALA A 37 0.25 4.88 -6.41
C ALA A 37 0.36 5.76 -5.16
N GLY A 38 0.63 5.18 -3.99
CA GLY A 38 0.81 5.92 -2.75
C GLY A 38 2.03 6.85 -2.78
N PHE A 39 3.12 6.44 -3.44
CA PHE A 39 4.27 7.31 -3.65
C PHE A 39 3.93 8.50 -4.55
N VAL A 40 3.30 8.24 -5.70
CA VAL A 40 2.92 9.29 -6.66
C VAL A 40 1.95 10.30 -6.02
N VAL A 41 0.91 9.81 -5.34
CA VAL A 41 -0.03 10.67 -4.61
C VAL A 41 0.69 11.42 -3.49
N GLY A 42 1.58 10.76 -2.76
CA GLY A 42 2.42 11.38 -1.74
C GLY A 42 3.27 12.52 -2.29
N VAL A 43 3.89 12.35 -3.46
CA VAL A 43 4.71 13.39 -4.10
C VAL A 43 3.88 14.58 -4.59
N ILE A 44 2.66 14.33 -5.08
CA ILE A 44 1.75 15.39 -5.58
C ILE A 44 1.16 16.22 -4.43
N PHE A 45 0.76 15.56 -3.34
CA PHE A 45 0.05 16.19 -2.22
C PHE A 45 0.92 16.45 -0.98
N GLN A 46 2.23 16.17 -1.04
CA GLN A 46 3.13 16.46 0.08
C GLN A 46 3.06 17.94 0.44
N THR A 47 3.16 18.20 1.74
CA THR A 47 3.29 19.53 2.28
C THR A 47 4.42 19.51 3.29
N ASP A 48 5.28 20.50 3.20
CA ASP A 48 6.34 20.73 4.17
C ASP A 48 5.77 21.55 5.33
N GLY A 49 6.16 21.18 6.55
CA GLY A 49 5.79 21.86 7.77
C GLY A 49 6.99 22.00 8.70
N THR A 50 6.77 22.61 9.85
CA THR A 50 7.76 22.74 10.92
C THR A 50 7.16 22.18 12.20
N ASP A 51 7.90 21.30 12.88
CA ASP A 51 7.48 20.83 14.20
C ASP A 51 7.73 21.88 15.29
N ALA A 52 7.26 21.61 16.50
CA ALA A 52 7.44 22.49 17.65
C ALA A 52 8.92 22.69 18.06
N GLY A 53 9.83 21.85 17.55
CA GLY A 53 11.29 21.97 17.74
C GLY A 53 11.98 22.75 16.62
N GLY A 54 11.24 23.26 15.63
CA GLY A 54 11.78 24.00 14.49
C GLY A 54 12.36 23.11 13.39
N ALA A 55 12.22 21.78 13.48
CA ALA A 55 12.68 20.88 12.44
C ALA A 55 11.67 20.81 11.28
N THR A 56 12.18 20.75 10.06
CA THR A 56 11.36 20.57 8.85
C THR A 56 10.75 19.17 8.83
N THR A 57 9.43 19.10 8.74
CA THR A 57 8.65 17.88 8.56
C THR A 57 8.01 17.86 7.18
N ASN A 58 7.73 16.67 6.66
CA ASN A 58 7.06 16.52 5.36
C ASN A 58 6.03 15.40 5.50
N ASN A 59 4.82 15.63 5.00
CA ASN A 59 3.68 14.72 5.18
C ASN A 59 3.61 13.58 4.14
N LEU A 60 4.55 13.49 3.20
CA LEU A 60 4.61 12.45 2.17
C LEU A 60 4.48 11.06 2.76
N TRP A 61 5.17 10.78 3.88
CA TRP A 61 5.15 9.47 4.50
C TRP A 61 3.77 9.07 5.03
N ILE A 62 3.00 10.04 5.53
CA ILE A 62 1.62 9.84 6.01
C ILE A 62 0.72 9.53 4.83
N ILE A 63 0.75 10.38 3.80
CA ILE A 63 -0.07 10.23 2.59
C ILE A 63 0.20 8.88 1.94
N TRP A 64 1.49 8.53 1.80
CA TRP A 64 1.90 7.27 1.21
C TRP A 64 1.35 6.07 2.01
N THR A 65 1.45 6.13 3.34
CA THR A 65 0.97 5.05 4.22
C THR A 65 -0.55 4.89 4.12
N VAL A 66 -1.30 5.99 4.13
CA VAL A 66 -2.78 5.97 4.03
C VAL A 66 -3.22 5.37 2.69
N VAL A 67 -2.65 5.83 1.57
CA VAL A 67 -2.98 5.30 0.24
C VAL A 67 -2.63 3.82 0.13
N PHE A 68 -1.47 3.43 0.65
CA PHE A 68 -1.03 2.03 0.67
C PHE A 68 -2.04 1.12 1.40
N ILE A 69 -2.47 1.53 2.59
CA ILE A 69 -3.45 0.76 3.39
C ILE A 69 -4.80 0.71 2.69
N CYS A 70 -5.33 1.84 2.22
CA CYS A 70 -6.63 1.90 1.57
C CYS A 70 -6.71 0.97 0.35
N LEU A 71 -5.73 1.05 -0.57
CA LEU A 71 -5.73 0.24 -1.78
C LEU A 71 -5.48 -1.25 -1.49
N THR A 72 -4.62 -1.58 -0.53
CA THR A 72 -4.37 -2.98 -0.15
C THR A 72 -5.61 -3.61 0.49
N LEU A 73 -6.32 -2.86 1.35
CA LEU A 73 -7.60 -3.30 1.92
C LEU A 73 -8.68 -3.46 0.84
N SER A 74 -8.80 -2.50 -0.08
CA SER A 74 -9.73 -2.60 -1.21
C SER A 74 -9.47 -3.83 -2.08
N GLY A 75 -8.20 -4.14 -2.37
CA GLY A 75 -7.82 -5.35 -3.09
C GLY A 75 -8.20 -6.64 -2.35
N THR A 76 -8.00 -6.66 -1.02
CA THR A 76 -8.37 -7.79 -0.17
C THR A 76 -9.89 -8.01 -0.13
N ILE A 77 -10.66 -6.92 0.00
CA ILE A 77 -12.13 -6.96 -0.01
C ILE A 77 -12.62 -7.43 -1.37
N TYR A 78 -12.03 -6.93 -2.47
CA TYR A 78 -12.38 -7.35 -3.82
C TYR A 78 -12.14 -8.85 -4.02
N ASP A 79 -10.99 -9.36 -3.60
CA ASP A 79 -10.67 -10.79 -3.75
C ASP A 79 -11.60 -11.69 -2.92
N LYS A 80 -11.99 -11.28 -1.69
CA LYS A 80 -12.85 -12.08 -0.80
C LYS A 80 -14.34 -11.98 -1.10
N PHE A 81 -14.86 -10.80 -1.47
CA PHE A 81 -16.29 -10.55 -1.55
C PHE A 81 -16.82 -10.41 -2.98
N LEU A 82 -16.01 -9.90 -3.90
CA LEU A 82 -16.45 -9.59 -5.27
C LEU A 82 -15.84 -10.48 -6.34
N SER A 83 -14.73 -11.17 -6.05
CA SER A 83 -14.11 -12.07 -7.02
C SER A 83 -15.09 -13.20 -7.32
N PRO A 84 -15.68 -13.25 -8.53
CA PRO A 84 -16.46 -14.40 -8.92
C PRO A 84 -15.47 -15.54 -8.94
N SER A 85 -15.65 -16.52 -8.05
CA SER A 85 -14.91 -17.78 -8.02
C SER A 85 -14.62 -18.19 -9.47
N LYS A 86 -13.40 -17.94 -9.93
CA LYS A 86 -12.90 -18.64 -11.11
C LYS A 86 -12.68 -20.04 -10.59
N LYS A 87 -13.77 -20.83 -10.58
CA LYS A 87 -13.69 -22.28 -10.71
C LYS A 87 -12.75 -22.50 -11.89
N THR A 88 -11.51 -22.85 -11.58
CA THR A 88 -10.60 -23.45 -12.55
C THR A 88 -11.32 -24.74 -12.98
N ILE A 89 -11.98 -24.68 -14.12
CA ILE A 89 -12.46 -25.85 -14.82
C ILE A 89 -11.21 -26.51 -15.41
N ARG A 90 -10.89 -27.68 -14.83
CA ARG A 90 -9.98 -28.74 -15.28
C ARG A 90 -8.49 -28.43 -15.37
#